data_AF-A0A6V7UMF0-F1
#
_entry.id   AF-A0A6V7UMF0-F1
#
_cell.length_a   1.000
_cell.length_b   1.000
_cell.length_c   1.000
_cell.angle_alpha   90.00
_cell.angle_beta   90.00
_cell.angle_gamma   90.00
#
_symmetry.space_group_name_H-M   'P 1'
#
loop_
_entity.id
_entity.type
_entity.pdbx_description
1 polymer ?
#
loop_
_entity_poly.entity_id
_entity_poly.type
_entity_poly.pdbx_seq_one_letter_code
_entity_poly.pdbx_strand_id
1 'polypeptide(L)'
;MFDLYNGLNKFYLVLSENTFNKPTNDCSTFALFYFEVKIKFESENKNDVLMKFGLIRDEDAVFLSKKHDAICYKKMGQIGKISVPSLTFNDGDTYGCGIIYSPTKMSGISPPQIFHTQNGQLIGKAVKVKDHSSYQPFIKLKLCSAETNFGNDLTTKPFKYDISKHVVTDEFYN
;
A
#
# COMPACT_ATOMS: atom_id res chain seq x y z
N MET A 1 -2.14 22.27 -23.79
CA MET A 1 -2.42 23.59 -23.20
C MET A 1 -2.08 23.47 -21.73
N PHE A 2 -0.95 24.06 -21.29
CA PHE A 2 -0.49 23.98 -19.90
C PHE A 2 -0.97 25.25 -19.19
N ASP A 3 -1.97 25.10 -18.32
CA ASP A 3 -2.38 26.18 -17.44
C ASP A 3 -1.39 26.27 -16.28
N LEU A 4 -0.68 27.40 -16.21
CA LEU A 4 0.13 27.80 -15.06
C LEU A 4 -0.83 28.20 -13.92
N TYR A 5 -1.26 27.21 -13.15
CA TYR A 5 -2.02 27.46 -11.92
C TYR A 5 -1.08 28.01 -10.85
N ASN A 6 -1.37 29.22 -10.36
CA ASN A 6 -0.82 29.76 -9.12
C ASN A 6 -0.79 28.66 -8.05
N GLY A 7 0.41 28.25 -7.64
CA GLY A 7 0.72 27.01 -6.93
C GLY A 7 0.11 26.90 -5.54
N LEU A 8 -1.19 26.64 -5.47
CA LEU A 8 -1.85 26.27 -4.23
C LEU A 8 -1.35 24.89 -3.80
N ASN A 9 -0.80 24.82 -2.60
CA ASN A 9 -0.29 23.61 -1.95
C ASN A 9 -1.44 22.65 -1.58
N LYS A 10 -2.09 22.10 -2.61
CA LYS A 10 -3.22 21.17 -2.52
C LYS A 10 -2.70 19.73 -2.45
N PHE A 11 -3.47 18.87 -1.80
CA PHE A 11 -3.20 17.43 -1.86
C PHE A 11 -3.79 16.85 -3.14
N TYR A 12 -3.10 15.87 -3.73
CA TYR A 12 -3.59 15.11 -4.87
C TYR A 12 -3.84 13.67 -4.42
N LEU A 13 -4.99 13.12 -4.78
CA LEU A 13 -5.31 11.70 -4.66
C LEU A 13 -5.23 11.09 -6.05
N VAL A 14 -4.40 10.07 -6.20
CA VAL A 14 -4.26 9.28 -7.42
C VAL A 14 -4.75 7.88 -7.10
N LEU A 15 -5.63 7.36 -7.94
CA LEU A 15 -6.11 5.98 -7.91
C LEU A 15 -5.52 5.24 -9.11
N SER A 16 -5.18 3.98 -8.95
CA SER A 16 -4.85 3.15 -10.10
C SER A 16 -6.08 2.92 -10.97
N GLU A 17 -5.88 2.78 -12.28
CA GLU A 17 -6.95 2.40 -13.20
C GLU A 17 -7.50 1.00 -12.88
N ASN A 18 -6.60 0.06 -12.56
CA ASN A 18 -6.94 -1.33 -12.25
C ASN A 18 -7.05 -1.58 -10.74
N THR A 19 -7.91 -2.52 -10.36
CA THR A 19 -8.06 -3.03 -8.99
C THR A 19 -7.34 -4.37 -8.82
N PHE A 20 -6.92 -4.67 -7.60
CA PHE A 20 -6.47 -6.00 -7.21
C PHE A 20 -7.69 -6.85 -6.92
N ASN A 21 -8.05 -7.71 -7.86
CA ASN A 21 -9.26 -8.52 -7.79
C ASN A 21 -8.97 -9.85 -7.12
N LYS A 22 -9.84 -10.23 -6.18
CA LYS A 22 -9.87 -11.58 -5.63
C LYS A 22 -10.08 -12.57 -6.78
N PRO A 23 -9.24 -13.62 -6.92
CA PRO A 23 -9.47 -14.64 -7.93
C PRO A 23 -10.85 -15.28 -7.75
N THR A 24 -11.64 -15.32 -8.83
CA THR A 24 -12.99 -15.91 -8.84
C THR A 24 -12.98 -17.40 -9.18
N ASN A 25 -11.89 -17.86 -9.80
CA ASN A 25 -11.75 -19.25 -10.20
C ASN A 25 -11.37 -20.12 -9.01
N ASP A 26 -11.56 -21.42 -9.20
CA ASP A 26 -11.22 -22.53 -8.31
C ASP A 26 -9.71 -22.57 -7.95
N CYS A 27 -9.26 -21.61 -7.14
CA CYS A 27 -7.86 -21.39 -6.82
C CYS A 27 -7.46 -22.17 -5.57
N SER A 28 -6.57 -23.14 -5.73
CA SER A 28 -5.97 -23.90 -4.64
C SER A 28 -4.77 -23.21 -3.99
N THR A 29 -4.29 -22.11 -4.57
CA THR A 29 -3.13 -21.34 -4.09
C THR A 29 -3.53 -19.95 -3.61
N PHE A 30 -2.66 -19.33 -2.80
CA PHE A 30 -2.79 -17.91 -2.47
C PHE A 30 -2.58 -17.06 -3.71
N ALA A 31 -3.28 -15.93 -3.80
CA ALA A 31 -3.00 -14.89 -4.80
C ALA A 31 -2.43 -13.66 -4.12
N LEU A 32 -1.32 -13.16 -4.66
CA LEU A 32 -0.60 -12.00 -4.16
C LEU A 32 -0.60 -10.90 -5.24
N PHE A 33 -1.01 -9.70 -4.85
CA PHE A 33 -0.88 -8.49 -5.65
C PHE A 33 0.00 -7.49 -4.90
N TYR A 34 0.84 -6.75 -5.61
CA TYR A 34 1.83 -5.88 -5.00
C TYR A 34 2.20 -4.71 -5.92
N PHE A 35 2.47 -3.55 -5.33
CA PHE A 35 3.05 -2.40 -6.02
C PHE A 35 4.02 -1.65 -5.11
N GLU A 36 4.95 -0.94 -5.72
CA GLU A 36 5.92 -0.06 -5.03
C GLU A 36 5.72 1.41 -5.40
N VAL A 37 6.09 2.27 -4.46
CA VAL A 37 6.12 3.71 -4.57
C VAL A 37 7.47 4.19 -4.06
N LYS A 38 8.26 4.77 -4.94
CA LYS A 38 9.49 5.49 -4.59
C LYS A 38 9.18 6.97 -4.43
N ILE A 39 9.60 7.56 -3.32
CA ILE A 39 9.20 8.92 -2.94
C ILE A 39 10.37 9.88 -3.06
N LYS A 40 10.07 11.10 -3.50
CA LYS A 40 10.98 12.23 -3.43
C LYS A 40 10.31 13.41 -2.72
N PHE A 41 10.99 14.00 -1.73
CA PHE A 41 10.50 15.17 -1.02
C PHE A 41 10.91 16.46 -1.72
N GLU A 42 9.96 17.37 -1.90
CA GLU A 42 10.20 18.65 -2.61
C GLU A 42 10.20 19.86 -1.65
N SER A 43 10.10 19.61 -0.34
CA SER A 43 10.06 20.64 0.71
C SER A 43 11.18 20.45 1.71
N GLU A 44 11.86 21.54 2.07
CA GLU A 44 12.83 21.56 3.16
C GLU A 44 12.15 21.32 4.52
N ASN A 45 10.92 21.82 4.69
CA ASN A 45 10.10 21.52 5.87
C ASN A 45 9.37 20.19 5.70
N LYS A 46 9.95 19.14 6.28
CA LYS A 46 9.39 17.77 6.27
C LYS A 46 8.07 17.64 7.02
N ASN A 47 7.70 18.59 7.88
CA ASN A 47 6.47 18.52 8.68
C ASN A 47 5.21 18.81 7.85
N ASP A 48 5.35 19.54 6.74
CA ASP A 48 4.22 19.90 5.87
C ASP A 48 3.96 18.85 4.77
N VAL A 49 4.88 17.89 4.63
CA VAL A 49 4.78 16.79 3.67
C VAL A 49 3.69 15.83 4.10
N LEU A 50 2.72 15.60 3.22
CA LEU A 50 1.72 14.55 3.40
C LEU A 50 1.95 13.46 2.36
N MET A 51 2.11 12.25 2.85
CA MET A 51 2.18 11.06 2.02
C MET A 51 1.30 9.99 2.66
N LYS A 52 0.39 9.45 1.86
CA LYS A 52 -0.34 8.22 2.17
C LYS A 52 -0.36 7.34 0.94
N PHE A 53 -0.15 6.05 1.09
CA PHE A 53 -0.39 5.11 -0.01
C PHE A 53 -0.76 3.74 0.56
N GLY A 54 -1.51 2.98 -0.22
CA GLY A 54 -1.93 1.65 0.15
C GLY A 54 -3.13 1.23 -0.69
N LEU A 55 -4.08 0.57 -0.05
CA LEU A 55 -5.23 -0.03 -0.68
C LEU A 55 -6.52 0.48 -0.03
N ILE A 56 -7.50 0.81 -0.88
CA ILE A 56 -8.81 1.32 -0.47
C ILE A 56 -9.93 0.55 -1.15
N ARG A 57 -11.03 0.35 -0.42
CA ARG A 57 -12.29 -0.16 -0.95
C ARG A 57 -13.45 0.42 -0.15
N ASP A 58 -14.32 1.19 -0.82
CA ASP A 58 -15.48 1.83 -0.19
C ASP A 58 -15.07 2.64 1.06
N GLU A 59 -15.50 2.23 2.26
CA GLU A 59 -15.10 2.87 3.52
C GLU A 59 -13.88 2.22 4.19
N ASP A 60 -13.37 1.10 3.68
CA ASP A 60 -12.25 0.37 4.23
C ASP A 60 -10.95 0.78 3.53
N ALA A 61 -9.87 0.95 4.29
CA ALA A 61 -8.56 1.25 3.73
C ALA A 61 -7.45 0.74 4.64
N VAL A 62 -6.31 0.37 4.08
CA VAL A 62 -5.06 0.17 4.82
C VAL A 62 -3.95 0.89 4.07
N PHE A 63 -3.20 1.75 4.76
CA PHE A 63 -2.21 2.62 4.13
C PHE A 63 -1.09 3.01 5.08
N LEU A 64 0.11 3.19 4.55
CA LEU A 64 1.18 3.88 5.27
C LEU A 64 0.91 5.39 5.29
N SER A 65 1.23 6.04 6.41
CA SER A 65 1.03 7.49 6.58
C SER A 65 2.25 8.16 7.22
N LYS A 66 2.95 9.00 6.43
CA LYS A 66 4.07 9.81 6.95
C LYS A 66 3.64 10.73 8.10
N LYS A 67 2.43 11.28 8.07
CA LYS A 67 1.94 12.15 9.15
C LYS A 67 1.86 11.45 10.51
N HIS A 68 1.72 10.13 10.51
CA HIS A 68 1.51 9.34 11.73
C HIS A 68 2.65 8.38 12.04
N ASP A 69 3.66 8.32 11.16
CA ASP A 69 4.74 7.34 11.20
C ASP A 69 4.24 5.91 11.51
N ALA A 70 3.17 5.52 10.80
CA ALA A 70 2.39 4.34 11.12
C ALA A 70 1.75 3.71 9.88
N ILE A 71 1.39 2.43 10.04
CA ILE A 71 0.34 1.79 9.23
C ILE A 71 -0.99 2.24 9.80
N CYS A 72 -1.82 2.88 8.99
CA CYS A 72 -3.17 3.28 9.34
C CYS A 72 -4.18 2.39 8.64
N TYR A 73 -5.33 2.20 9.27
CA TYR A 73 -6.45 1.52 8.66
C TYR A 73 -7.75 2.24 8.95
N LYS A 74 -8.68 2.15 8.01
CA LYS A 74 -10.07 2.55 8.16
C LYS A 74 -10.93 1.30 8.07
N LYS A 75 -11.80 1.09 9.05
CA LYS A 75 -12.75 -0.04 9.10
C LYS A 75 -14.07 0.46 9.65
N MET A 76 -15.15 0.35 8.87
CA MET A 76 -16.50 0.79 9.27
C MET A 76 -16.52 2.23 9.83
N GLY A 77 -15.87 3.16 9.13
CA GLY A 77 -15.80 4.56 9.55
C GLY A 77 -14.80 4.89 10.66
N GLN A 78 -14.25 3.90 11.37
CA GLN A 78 -13.25 4.11 12.42
C GLN A 78 -11.84 4.09 11.85
N ILE A 79 -10.96 4.97 12.36
CA ILE A 79 -9.55 5.04 11.96
C ILE A 79 -8.70 4.48 13.10
N GLY A 80 -7.95 3.43 12.80
CA GLY A 80 -6.91 2.90 13.66
C GLY A 80 -5.51 3.21 13.14
N LYS A 81 -4.52 3.11 14.02
CA LYS A 81 -3.11 3.26 13.68
C LYS A 81 -2.28 2.23 14.43
N ILE A 82 -1.24 1.75 13.75
CA ILE A 82 -0.30 0.78 14.26
C ILE A 82 1.08 1.39 14.13
N SER A 83 1.75 1.58 15.27
CA SER A 83 3.12 2.08 15.30
C SER A 83 4.07 1.03 14.71
N VAL A 84 4.99 1.48 13.86
CA VAL A 84 6.05 0.65 13.30
C VAL A 84 7.38 1.30 13.71
N PRO A 85 8.04 0.83 14.79
CA PRO A 85 9.20 1.52 15.37
C PRO A 85 10.37 1.75 14.41
N SER A 86 10.55 0.89 13.41
CA SER A 86 11.61 0.99 12.40
C SER A 86 11.23 1.81 11.17
N LEU A 87 9.98 2.30 11.10
CA LEU A 87 9.50 3.05 9.95
C LEU A 87 10.12 4.44 9.95
N THR A 88 10.83 4.74 8.86
CA THR A 88 11.39 6.06 8.61
C THR A 88 10.92 6.56 7.25
N PHE A 89 10.85 7.87 7.08
CA PHE A 89 10.46 8.49 5.82
C PHE A 89 11.61 9.32 5.25
N ASN A 90 12.43 8.72 4.39
CA ASN A 90 13.56 9.39 3.75
C ASN A 90 13.36 9.60 2.24
N ASP A 91 14.12 10.56 1.71
CA ASP A 91 14.15 10.84 0.28
C ASP A 91 14.75 9.64 -0.47
N GLY A 92 14.11 9.23 -1.56
CA GLY A 92 14.53 8.07 -2.35
C GLY A 92 14.14 6.71 -1.79
N ASP A 93 13.53 6.64 -0.59
CA ASP A 93 13.01 5.38 -0.05
C ASP A 93 11.92 4.80 -0.96
N THR A 94 11.92 3.47 -1.06
CA THR A 94 10.90 2.71 -1.79
C THR A 94 10.02 1.99 -0.80
N TYR A 95 8.71 2.18 -0.92
CA TYR A 95 7.73 1.51 -0.07
C TYR A 95 6.81 0.66 -0.92
N GLY A 96 6.41 -0.49 -0.39
CA GLY A 96 5.49 -1.39 -1.06
C GLY A 96 4.23 -1.62 -0.28
N CYS A 97 3.16 -1.96 -1.00
CA CYS A 97 1.90 -2.40 -0.43
C CYS A 97 1.42 -3.61 -1.22
N GLY A 98 1.08 -4.68 -0.51
CA GLY A 98 0.56 -5.90 -1.12
C GLY A 98 -0.66 -6.43 -0.40
N ILE A 99 -1.45 -7.20 -1.12
CA ILE A 99 -2.61 -7.93 -0.60
C ILE A 99 -2.50 -9.41 -0.95
N ILE A 100 -2.90 -10.25 -0.01
CA ILE A 100 -2.95 -11.69 -0.13
C ILE A 100 -4.39 -12.15 -0.01
N TYR A 101 -4.84 -12.92 -0.98
CA TYR A 101 -6.12 -13.61 -0.96
C TYR A 101 -5.90 -15.11 -0.71
N SER A 102 -6.64 -15.65 0.26
CA SER A 102 -6.64 -17.08 0.56
C SER A 102 -7.18 -17.92 -0.60
N PRO A 103 -6.76 -19.19 -0.73
CA PRO A 103 -7.39 -20.15 -1.64
C PRO A 103 -8.91 -20.22 -1.43
N THR A 104 -9.67 -20.39 -2.51
CA THR A 104 -11.14 -20.48 -2.46
C THR A 104 -11.64 -21.88 -2.08
N LYS A 105 -10.79 -22.91 -2.24
CA LYS A 105 -11.13 -24.33 -1.99
C LYS A 105 -10.90 -24.84 -0.57
N MET A 106 -10.23 -24.08 0.29
CA MET A 106 -9.92 -24.53 1.66
C MET A 106 -11.04 -24.18 2.62
N SER A 107 -11.47 -25.15 3.43
CA SER A 107 -12.36 -24.92 4.57
C SER A 107 -11.67 -23.98 5.56
N GLY A 108 -12.33 -22.89 5.95
CA GLY A 108 -11.75 -21.86 6.82
C GLY A 108 -11.09 -20.71 6.05
N ILE A 109 -11.83 -20.11 5.10
CA ILE A 109 -11.40 -18.95 4.32
C ILE A 109 -10.91 -17.85 5.27
N SER A 110 -9.61 -17.56 5.22
CA SER A 110 -9.06 -16.44 5.98
C SER A 110 -9.31 -15.13 5.23
N PRO A 111 -9.68 -14.04 5.94
CA PRO A 111 -9.89 -12.75 5.32
C PRO A 111 -8.62 -12.29 4.58
N PRO A 112 -8.75 -11.46 3.51
CA PRO A 112 -7.59 -10.92 2.83
C PRO A 112 -6.68 -10.15 3.80
N GLN A 113 -5.39 -10.13 3.49
CA GLN A 113 -4.36 -9.57 4.35
C GLN A 113 -3.57 -8.53 3.58
N ILE A 114 -3.42 -7.33 4.14
CA ILE A 114 -2.66 -6.24 3.54
C ILE A 114 -1.36 -6.05 4.32
N PHE A 115 -0.24 -6.10 3.62
CA PHE A 115 1.10 -5.94 4.19
C PHE A 115 1.83 -4.78 3.51
N HIS A 116 2.87 -4.28 4.19
CA HIS A 116 3.69 -3.19 3.70
C HIS A 116 5.16 -3.56 3.77
N THR A 117 5.95 -2.93 2.90
CA THR A 117 7.40 -3.09 2.88
C THR A 117 8.08 -1.72 2.82
N GLN A 118 9.28 -1.62 3.38
CA GLN A 118 10.19 -0.49 3.18
C GLN A 118 11.52 -1.03 2.67
N ASN A 119 12.01 -0.48 1.58
CA ASN A 119 13.30 -0.82 0.98
C ASN A 119 13.52 -2.33 0.76
N GLY A 120 12.46 -3.04 0.36
CA GLY A 120 12.51 -4.49 0.11
C GLY A 120 12.41 -5.36 1.36
N GLN A 121 12.08 -4.79 2.53
CA GLN A 121 11.87 -5.54 3.77
C GLN A 121 10.44 -5.35 4.26
N LEU A 122 9.81 -6.41 4.78
CA LEU A 122 8.50 -6.33 5.43
C LEU A 122 8.58 -5.41 6.65
N ILE A 123 7.56 -4.57 6.84
CA ILE A 123 7.47 -3.66 7.98
C ILE A 123 6.18 -3.89 8.76
N GLY A 124 6.31 -4.04 10.07
CA GLY A 124 5.20 -4.41 10.95
C GLY A 124 4.58 -5.77 10.58
N LYS A 125 3.37 -6.00 11.08
CA LYS A 125 2.52 -7.15 10.77
C LYS A 125 1.47 -6.81 9.70
N ALA A 126 0.92 -7.82 9.05
CA ALA A 126 -0.17 -7.64 8.10
C ALA A 126 -1.49 -7.25 8.82
N VAL A 127 -2.34 -6.51 8.12
CA VAL A 127 -3.66 -6.11 8.60
C VAL A 127 -4.71 -6.98 7.92
N LYS A 128 -5.53 -7.68 8.72
CA LYS A 128 -6.70 -8.41 8.21
C LYS A 128 -7.78 -7.43 7.81
N VAL A 129 -8.28 -7.56 6.59
CA VAL A 129 -9.32 -6.69 6.06
C VAL A 129 -10.61 -7.45 5.78
N LYS A 130 -11.69 -6.73 5.53
CA LYS A 130 -12.97 -7.35 5.16
C LYS A 130 -12.79 -8.14 3.85
N ASP A 131 -13.51 -9.24 3.72
CA ASP A 131 -13.48 -10.05 2.51
C ASP A 131 -14.26 -9.37 1.38
N HIS A 132 -13.62 -8.37 0.75
CA HIS A 132 -14.12 -7.71 -0.45
C HIS A 132 -13.60 -8.41 -1.71
N SER A 133 -14.36 -8.28 -2.79
CA SER A 133 -13.99 -8.82 -4.10
C SER A 133 -12.77 -8.13 -4.70
N SER A 134 -12.44 -6.91 -4.26
CA SER A 134 -11.29 -6.17 -4.77
C SER A 134 -10.85 -5.04 -3.85
N TYR A 135 -9.59 -4.62 -4.00
CA TYR A 135 -9.04 -3.40 -3.42
C TYR A 135 -8.33 -2.57 -4.49
N GLN A 136 -8.43 -1.25 -4.39
CA GLN A 136 -7.81 -0.33 -5.34
C GLN A 136 -6.55 0.30 -4.73
N PRO A 137 -5.38 0.20 -5.40
CA PRO A 137 -4.21 1.01 -5.09
C PRO A 137 -4.50 2.51 -5.14
N PHE A 138 -4.01 3.22 -4.13
CA PHE A 138 -4.08 4.68 -4.10
C PHE A 138 -2.81 5.30 -3.55
N ILE A 139 -2.56 6.54 -3.96
CA ILE A 139 -1.48 7.39 -3.46
C ILE A 139 -2.04 8.79 -3.23
N LYS A 140 -1.76 9.37 -2.07
CA LYS A 140 -2.11 10.75 -1.73
C LYS A 140 -0.86 11.52 -1.34
N LEU A 141 -0.57 12.59 -2.07
CA LEU A 141 0.68 13.36 -1.96
C LEU A 141 0.41 14.86 -1.73
N LYS A 142 1.30 15.49 -0.98
CA LYS A 142 1.45 16.94 -0.82
C LYS A 142 2.93 17.24 -0.54
N LEU A 143 3.52 18.20 -1.26
CA LEU A 143 4.96 18.55 -1.15
C LEU A 143 5.93 17.38 -1.35
N CYS A 144 5.53 16.40 -2.16
CA CYS A 144 6.35 15.26 -2.56
C CYS A 144 5.92 14.75 -3.93
N SER A 145 6.86 14.16 -4.65
CA SER A 145 6.64 13.44 -5.90
C SER A 145 6.83 11.94 -5.67
N ALA A 146 6.26 11.13 -6.56
CA ALA A 146 6.30 9.69 -6.45
C ALA A 146 6.50 9.04 -7.82
N GLU A 147 7.32 8.00 -7.84
CA GLU A 147 7.46 7.08 -8.96
C GLU A 147 6.85 5.74 -8.56
N THR A 148 5.98 5.17 -9.40
CA THR A 148 5.31 3.90 -9.10
C THR A 148 5.90 2.74 -9.89
N ASN A 149 5.82 1.55 -9.31
CA ASN A 149 6.09 0.29 -10.00
C ASN A 149 4.95 -0.68 -9.70
N PHE A 150 4.16 -1.00 -10.72
CA PHE A 150 3.08 -1.99 -10.64
C PHE A 150 3.50 -3.38 -11.17
N GLY A 151 4.79 -3.56 -11.51
CA GLY A 151 5.32 -4.83 -12.00
C GLY A 151 5.12 -5.07 -13.50
N ASN A 152 4.87 -4.01 -14.28
CA ASN A 152 4.68 -4.12 -15.74
C ASN A 152 5.97 -4.58 -16.47
N ASP A 153 7.14 -4.26 -15.92
CA ASP A 153 8.44 -4.74 -16.42
C ASP A 153 9.37 -5.06 -15.24
N LEU A 154 9.38 -6.32 -14.83
CA LEU A 154 10.24 -6.81 -13.75
C LEU A 154 11.67 -7.09 -14.21
N THR A 155 11.98 -7.01 -15.50
CA THR A 155 13.33 -7.24 -16.02
C THR A 155 14.17 -5.98 -15.88
N THR A 156 13.63 -4.84 -16.29
CA THR A 156 14.35 -3.55 -16.21
C THR A 156 14.05 -2.79 -14.92
N LYS A 157 12.87 -3.01 -14.34
CA LYS A 157 12.41 -2.37 -13.10
C LYS A 157 11.89 -3.41 -12.11
N PRO A 158 12.75 -4.31 -11.59
CA PRO A 158 12.34 -5.31 -10.61
C PRO A 158 11.81 -4.62 -9.34
N PHE A 159 10.92 -5.31 -8.63
CA PHE A 159 10.58 -4.92 -7.27
C PHE A 159 11.83 -5.01 -6.37
N LYS A 160 11.94 -4.10 -5.41
CA LYS A 160 12.95 -4.18 -4.36
C LYS A 160 12.61 -5.29 -3.37
N TYR A 161 11.32 -5.55 -3.15
CA TYR A 161 10.85 -6.70 -2.39
C TYR A 161 10.80 -7.98 -3.24
N ASP A 162 11.38 -9.06 -2.73
CA ASP A 162 11.29 -10.38 -3.37
C ASP A 162 9.96 -11.07 -3.01
N ILE A 163 8.95 -10.82 -3.83
CA ILE A 163 7.60 -11.41 -3.67
C ILE A 163 7.61 -12.95 -3.75
N SER A 164 8.61 -13.57 -4.37
CA SER A 164 8.70 -15.04 -4.46
C SER A 164 9.07 -15.68 -3.12
N LYS A 165 9.71 -14.91 -2.23
CA LYS A 165 10.06 -15.30 -0.86
C LYS A 165 9.02 -14.85 0.16
N HIS A 166 7.86 -14.37 -0.28
CA HIS A 166 6.82 -13.94 0.65
C HIS A 166 6.30 -15.15 1.44
N VAL A 167 6.49 -15.13 2.76
CA VAL A 167 5.91 -16.10 3.67
C VAL A 167 4.72 -15.45 4.35
N VAL A 168 3.54 -16.07 4.25
CA VAL A 168 2.36 -15.66 5.01
C VAL A 168 2.67 -15.87 6.49
N THR A 169 3.02 -14.82 7.20
CA THR A 169 3.25 -14.88 8.64
C THR A 169 1.90 -14.89 9.36
N ASP A 170 1.72 -15.77 10.36
CA ASP A 170 0.54 -15.79 11.24
C ASP A 170 0.42 -14.55 12.15
N GLU A 171 1.36 -13.62 12.05
CA GLU A 171 1.40 -12.40 12.81
C GLU A 171 0.55 -11.31 12.16
N PHE A 172 -0.53 -10.93 12.85
CA PHE A 172 -1.48 -9.90 12.38
C PHE A 172 -1.74 -8.85 13.46
N TYR A 173 -2.18 -7.68 13.02
CA TYR A 173 -2.89 -6.74 13.89
C TYR A 173 -4.40 -7.04 13.84
N ASN A 174 -5.05 -7.08 15.02
CA ASN A 174 -6.50 -7.29 15.17
C ASN A 174 -7.28 -5.97 15.03
#